data_AF-A0A4C1VQV4-F1
#
_entry.id   AF-A0A4C1VQV4-F1
#
_cell.length_a   1.000
_cell.length_b   1.000
_cell.length_c   1.000
_cell.angle_alpha   90.00
_cell.angle_beta   90.00
_cell.angle_gamma   90.00
#
_symmetry.space_group_name_H-M   'P 1'
#
loop_
_entity.id
_entity.type
_entity.pdbx_description
1 polymer ?
#
loop_
_entity_poly.entity_id
_entity_poly.type
_entity_poly.pdbx_seq_one_letter_code
_entity_poly.pdbx_strand_id
1 'polypeptide(L)'
;MLALYANDSAYFASSRRADLAAKRVQRVFDLLPEWLDKWKMAVNVSKTAALLTGSQRNMTDQLRLRGQAIEWKTCVRHLGVHIDRLLRIISQIDHVIQMSRAARAKLRPILAFRLLIKTKLAIYKCYIRSRLTYAALAWYALCSKLQRQRVLAQQNIVLRVIAGAGWYVKNDVISRDLRVETI
;
A
#
# COMPACT_ATOMS: atom_id res chain seq x y z
N MET A 1 -13.45 13.25 9.58
CA MET A 1 -12.15 13.77 9.11
C MET A 1 -12.08 13.59 7.60
N LEU A 2 -11.60 14.59 6.86
CA LEU A 2 -11.47 14.57 5.40
C LEU A 2 -9.97 14.56 5.06
N ALA A 3 -9.56 13.67 4.16
CA ALA A 3 -8.24 13.68 3.55
C ALA A 3 -8.36 13.91 2.05
N LEU A 4 -7.56 14.82 1.50
CA LEU A 4 -7.57 15.21 0.10
C LEU A 4 -6.15 15.09 -0.46
N TYR A 5 -6.03 14.51 -1.66
CA TYR A 5 -4.81 14.52 -2.43
C TYR A 5 -5.16 14.58 -3.92
N ALA A 6 -4.83 15.69 -4.58
CA ALA A 6 -5.25 15.98 -5.94
C ALA A 6 -6.77 15.75 -6.13
N ASN A 7 -7.16 14.80 -6.97
CA ASN A 7 -8.55 14.42 -7.23
C ASN A 7 -9.06 13.29 -6.31
N ASP A 8 -8.18 12.64 -5.54
CA ASP A 8 -8.57 11.59 -4.60
C ASP A 8 -9.01 12.22 -3.27
N SER A 9 -10.18 11.81 -2.80
CA SER A 9 -10.74 12.25 -1.52
C SER A 9 -11.13 11.04 -0.67
N ALA A 10 -10.91 11.13 0.64
CA ALA A 10 -11.28 10.10 1.60
C ALA A 10 -11.97 10.73 2.81
N TYR A 11 -13.13 10.19 3.17
CA TYR A 11 -13.89 10.59 4.34
C TYR A 11 -13.80 9.50 5.41
N PHE A 12 -13.42 9.90 6.62
CA PHE A 12 -13.31 9.02 7.78
C PHE A 12 -14.32 9.44 8.84
N ALA A 13 -15.08 8.45 9.32
CA ALA A 13 -15.91 8.58 10.51
C ALA A 13 -15.69 7.36 11.41
N SER A 14 -15.60 7.60 12.71
CA SER A 14 -15.50 6.57 13.73
C SER A 14 -16.71 6.64 14.67
N SER A 15 -17.12 5.48 15.18
CA SER A 15 -18.15 5.33 16.21
C SER A 15 -18.02 3.94 16.85
N ARG A 16 -18.61 3.75 18.03
CA ARG A 16 -18.69 2.42 18.67
C ARG A 16 -19.52 1.42 17.87
N ARG A 17 -20.48 1.92 17.09
CA ARG A 17 -21.33 1.12 16.20
C ARG A 17 -21.14 1.57 14.75
N ALA A 18 -21.04 0.60 13.84
CA ALA A 18 -20.76 0.86 12.43
C ALA A 18 -21.91 1.60 11.72
N ASP A 19 -23.17 1.36 12.12
CA ASP A 19 -24.34 2.08 11.62
C ASP A 19 -24.26 3.58 11.92
N LEU A 20 -23.87 3.95 13.15
CA LEU A 20 -23.69 5.36 13.53
C LEU A 20 -22.52 6.01 12.76
N ALA A 21 -21.45 5.25 12.48
CA ALA A 21 -20.35 5.74 11.65
C ALA A 21 -20.82 5.97 10.20
N ALA A 22 -21.57 5.03 9.61
CA ALA A 22 -22.16 5.22 8.29
C ALA A 22 -23.13 6.41 8.24
N LYS A 23 -24.01 6.57 9.24
CA LYS A 23 -24.91 7.74 9.31
C LYS A 23 -24.16 9.06 9.41
N ARG A 24 -22.96 9.08 10.02
CA ARG A 24 -22.09 10.27 10.01
C ARG A 24 -21.53 10.56 8.62
N VAL A 25 -21.11 9.53 7.89
CA VAL A 25 -20.63 9.67 6.49
C VAL A 25 -21.79 10.06 5.57
N GLN A 26 -22.97 9.45 5.72
CA GLN A 26 -24.14 9.74 4.91
C GLN A 26 -24.57 11.19 5.05
N ARG A 27 -24.61 11.75 6.27
CA ARG A 27 -24.88 13.19 6.47
C ARG A 27 -23.94 14.11 5.69
N VAL A 28 -22.68 13.72 5.54
CA VAL A 28 -21.73 14.46 4.70
C VAL A 28 -22.10 14.29 3.23
N PHE A 29 -22.41 13.08 2.79
CA PHE A 29 -22.85 12.80 1.42
C PHE A 29 -24.19 13.45 1.05
N ASP A 30 -25.04 13.78 2.02
CA ASP A 30 -26.28 14.50 1.78
C ASP A 30 -26.04 15.99 1.50
N LEU A 31 -25.02 16.59 2.14
CA LEU A 31 -24.63 18.00 1.95
C LEU A 31 -23.62 18.20 0.80
N LEU A 32 -22.89 17.14 0.45
CA LEU A 32 -21.83 17.20 -0.56
C LEU A 32 -22.32 17.62 -1.96
N PRO A 33 -23.50 17.20 -2.47
CA PRO A 33 -23.98 17.55 -3.80
C PRO A 33 -24.10 19.06 -4.01
N GLU A 34 -24.68 19.79 -3.04
CA GLU A 34 -24.84 21.25 -3.13
C GLU A 34 -23.49 21.96 -3.28
N TRP A 35 -22.50 21.52 -2.50
CA TRP A 35 -21.15 22.07 -2.58
C TRP A 35 -20.48 21.72 -3.92
N LEU A 36 -20.60 20.48 -4.38
CA LEU A 36 -20.06 20.04 -5.67
C LEU A 36 -20.66 20.82 -6.83
N ASP A 37 -21.98 21.05 -6.82
CA ASP A 37 -22.68 21.78 -7.88
C ASP A 37 -22.27 23.26 -7.88
N LYS A 38 -22.14 23.88 -6.70
CA LYS A 38 -21.62 25.25 -6.57
C LYS A 38 -20.24 25.42 -7.21
N TRP A 39 -19.37 24.42 -7.06
CA TRP A 39 -18.02 24.44 -7.61
C TRP A 39 -17.89 23.72 -8.96
N LYS A 40 -19.02 23.31 -9.57
CA LYS A 40 -19.08 22.60 -10.86
C LYS A 40 -18.19 21.34 -10.91
N MET A 41 -18.10 20.63 -9.79
CA MET A 41 -17.30 19.40 -9.66
C MET A 41 -18.18 18.17 -9.85
N ALA A 42 -17.71 17.21 -10.65
CA ALA A 42 -18.38 15.92 -10.83
C ALA A 42 -17.66 14.83 -10.02
N VAL A 43 -18.42 14.05 -9.24
CA VAL A 43 -17.90 12.88 -8.52
C VAL A 43 -18.22 11.60 -9.29
N ASN A 44 -17.21 10.76 -9.45
CA ASN A 44 -17.37 9.45 -10.05
C ASN A 44 -17.71 8.41 -8.97
N VAL A 45 -19.00 8.08 -8.84
CA VAL A 45 -19.49 7.14 -7.83
C VAL A 45 -18.96 5.72 -8.07
N SER A 46 -18.75 5.29 -9.33
CA SER A 46 -18.25 3.94 -9.61
C SER A 46 -16.79 3.72 -9.21
N LYS A 47 -16.02 4.81 -9.08
CA LYS A 47 -14.66 4.78 -8.50
C LYS A 47 -14.66 4.92 -6.98
N THR A 48 -15.78 5.28 -6.38
CA THR A 48 -15.91 5.46 -4.93
C THR A 48 -16.21 4.12 -4.28
N ALA A 49 -15.48 3.79 -3.22
CA ALA A 49 -15.69 2.56 -2.45
C ALA A 49 -15.72 2.88 -0.97
N ALA A 50 -16.60 2.19 -0.24
CA ALA A 50 -16.67 2.26 1.20
C ALA A 50 -15.91 1.09 1.83
N LEU A 51 -15.14 1.38 2.88
CA LEU A 51 -14.41 0.37 3.66
C LEU A 51 -14.82 0.51 5.12
N LEU A 52 -15.31 -0.58 5.71
CA LEU A 52 -15.54 -0.65 7.15
C LEU A 52 -14.33 -1.31 7.82
N THR A 53 -13.69 -0.60 8.73
CA THR A 53 -12.63 -1.15 9.60
C THR A 53 -13.19 -1.43 10.99
N GLY A 54 -13.07 -2.68 11.47
CA GLY A 54 -13.54 -3.07 12.81
C GLY A 54 -14.10 -4.49 12.89
N SER A 55 -14.54 -4.87 14.09
CA SER A 55 -15.03 -6.23 14.41
C SER A 55 -16.40 -6.56 13.78
N GLN A 56 -17.28 -5.56 13.63
CA GLN A 56 -18.64 -5.77 13.12
C GLN A 56 -18.64 -6.13 11.64
N ARG A 57 -19.03 -7.37 11.30
CA ARG A 57 -18.88 -7.94 9.94
C ARG A 57 -19.82 -7.35 8.89
N ASN A 58 -21.06 -7.05 9.26
CA ASN A 58 -22.11 -6.71 8.31
C ASN A 58 -22.54 -5.26 8.46
N MET A 59 -22.56 -4.54 7.34
CA MET A 59 -23.23 -3.25 7.25
C MET A 59 -24.63 -3.49 6.70
N THR A 60 -25.64 -3.06 7.45
CA THR A 60 -27.04 -3.08 7.01
C THR A 60 -27.41 -1.86 6.18
N ASP A 61 -26.71 -0.73 6.41
CA ASP A 61 -27.05 0.55 5.78
C ASP A 61 -26.25 0.75 4.48
N GLN A 62 -26.94 0.91 3.36
CA GLN A 62 -26.34 1.29 2.08
C GLN A 62 -25.99 2.78 2.11
N LEU A 63 -24.69 3.11 1.94
CA LEU A 63 -24.27 4.48 1.67
C LEU A 63 -24.69 4.87 0.26
N ARG A 64 -25.27 6.06 0.12
CA ARG A 64 -25.72 6.58 -1.18
C ARG A 64 -25.14 7.97 -1.41
N LEU A 65 -24.65 8.21 -2.62
CA LEU A 65 -24.23 9.53 -3.06
C LEU A 65 -24.98 9.86 -4.35
N ARG A 66 -25.72 10.97 -4.37
CA ARG A 66 -26.60 11.35 -5.50
C ARG A 66 -27.57 10.22 -5.91
N GLY A 67 -28.13 9.52 -4.93
CA GLY A 67 -29.05 8.39 -5.15
C GLY A 67 -28.39 7.08 -5.60
N GLN A 68 -27.09 7.08 -5.94
CA GLN A 68 -26.35 5.87 -6.33
C GLN A 68 -25.74 5.19 -5.10
N ALA A 69 -25.90 3.88 -4.99
CA ALA A 69 -25.33 3.09 -3.91
C ALA A 69 -23.81 2.94 -4.07
N ILE A 70 -23.06 3.17 -3.00
CA ILE A 70 -21.62 2.97 -2.96
C ILE A 70 -21.33 1.52 -2.56
N GLU A 71 -20.42 0.89 -3.30
CA GLU A 71 -20.01 -0.49 -3.04
C GLU A 71 -19.15 -0.57 -1.76
N TRP A 72 -19.51 -1.49 -0.86
CA TRP A 72 -18.69 -1.85 0.29
C TRP A 72 -17.65 -2.88 -0.13
N LYS A 73 -16.36 -2.54 0.03
CA LYS A 73 -15.24 -3.43 -0.27
C LYS A 73 -14.54 -3.87 1.01
N THR A 74 -13.91 -5.04 0.96
CA THR A 74 -13.07 -5.57 2.04
C THR A 74 -11.62 -5.07 1.96
N CYS A 75 -11.20 -4.61 0.78
CA CYS A 75 -9.91 -3.99 0.52
C CYS A 75 -10.12 -2.84 -0.48
N VAL A 76 -9.55 -1.68 -0.18
CA VAL A 76 -9.57 -0.50 -1.05
C VAL A 76 -8.15 -0.02 -1.29
N ARG A 77 -7.85 0.33 -2.55
CA ARG A 77 -6.58 0.96 -2.91
C ARG A 77 -6.74 2.48 -2.85
N HIS A 78 -5.96 3.14 -1.99
CA HIS A 78 -5.93 4.59 -1.86
C HIS A 78 -4.48 5.08 -1.94
N LEU A 79 -4.18 6.01 -2.84
CA LEU A 79 -2.84 6.56 -3.09
C LEU A 79 -1.74 5.50 -3.29
N GLY A 80 -2.11 4.37 -3.90
CA GLY A 80 -1.20 3.25 -4.15
C GLY A 80 -1.01 2.29 -2.96
N VAL A 81 -1.68 2.51 -1.83
CA VAL A 81 -1.66 1.63 -0.65
C VAL A 81 -2.97 0.85 -0.57
N HIS A 82 -2.88 -0.46 -0.40
CA HIS A 82 -4.02 -1.33 -0.17
C HIS A 82 -4.36 -1.35 1.32
N ILE A 83 -5.59 -0.94 1.63
CA ILE A 83 -6.11 -0.88 2.99
C ILE A 83 -7.15 -1.99 3.13
N ASP A 84 -6.76 -3.04 3.85
CA ASP A 84 -7.68 -4.11 4.20
C ASP A 84 -8.55 -3.69 5.37
N ARG A 85 -9.78 -4.19 5.40
CA ARG A 85 -10.74 -4.02 6.49
C ARG A 85 -10.16 -4.29 7.89
N LEU A 86 -9.33 -5.32 8.02
CA LEU A 86 -8.74 -5.72 9.30
C LEU A 86 -7.44 -4.96 9.61
N LEU A 87 -7.01 -4.03 8.73
CA LEU A 87 -5.76 -3.29 8.82
C LEU A 87 -4.52 -4.20 9.01
N ARG A 88 -4.59 -5.44 8.53
CA ARG A 88 -3.48 -6.41 8.59
C ARG A 88 -2.44 -6.19 7.50
N ILE A 89 -2.73 -5.30 6.53
CA ILE A 89 -1.80 -4.89 5.47
C ILE A 89 -1.30 -6.07 4.61
N ILE A 90 -2.02 -7.20 4.59
CA ILE A 90 -1.58 -8.43 3.91
C ILE A 90 -1.55 -8.18 2.40
N SER A 91 -2.65 -7.62 1.86
CA SER A 91 -2.76 -7.31 0.43
C SER A 91 -1.68 -6.33 -0.03
N GLN A 92 -1.36 -5.34 0.80
CA GLN A 92 -0.32 -4.36 0.49
C GLN A 92 1.06 -5.00 0.43
N ILE A 93 1.40 -5.87 1.38
CA ILE A 93 2.70 -6.56 1.38
C ILE A 93 2.82 -7.48 0.16
N ASP A 94 1.76 -8.22 -0.15
CA ASP A 94 1.77 -9.11 -1.32
C ASP A 94 1.93 -8.31 -2.61
N HIS A 95 1.24 -7.17 -2.74
CA HIS A 95 1.41 -6.25 -3.86
C HIS A 95 2.84 -5.70 -3.96
N VAL A 96 3.42 -5.21 -2.87
CA VAL A 96 4.78 -4.65 -2.82
C VAL A 96 5.82 -5.73 -3.18
N ILE A 97 5.66 -6.96 -2.65
CA ILE A 97 6.51 -8.10 -2.98
C ILE A 97 6.39 -8.47 -4.46
N GLN A 98 5.17 -8.51 -5.01
CA GLN A 98 4.94 -8.82 -6.42
C GLN A 98 5.59 -7.77 -7.34
N MET A 99 5.41 -6.48 -7.03
CA MET A 99 6.04 -5.39 -7.77
C MET A 99 7.56 -5.44 -7.71
N SER A 100 8.13 -5.79 -6.54
CA SER A 100 9.57 -6.01 -6.37
C SER A 100 10.07 -7.22 -7.17
N ARG A 101 9.32 -8.33 -7.19
CA ARG A 101 9.67 -9.53 -7.96
C ARG A 101 9.70 -9.23 -9.45
N ALA A 102 8.69 -8.52 -9.96
CA ALA A 102 8.61 -8.10 -11.36
C ALA A 102 9.77 -7.16 -11.72
N ALA A 103 10.07 -6.17 -10.86
CA ALA A 103 11.20 -5.26 -11.05
C ALA A 103 12.54 -6.01 -11.08
N ARG A 104 12.75 -6.92 -10.12
CA ARG A 104 13.95 -7.76 -10.06
C ARG A 104 14.09 -8.66 -11.28
N ALA A 105 13.01 -9.28 -11.75
CA ALA A 105 13.04 -10.14 -12.93
C ALA A 105 13.52 -9.37 -14.17
N LYS A 106 12.97 -8.16 -14.40
CA LYS A 106 13.39 -7.27 -15.50
C LYS A 106 14.84 -6.83 -15.38
N LEU A 107 15.31 -6.56 -14.16
CA LEU A 107 16.68 -6.08 -13.92
C LEU A 107 17.72 -7.20 -13.74
N ARG A 108 17.29 -8.47 -13.68
CA ARG A 108 18.19 -9.61 -13.45
C ARG A 108 19.37 -9.67 -14.42
N PRO A 109 19.20 -9.45 -15.75
CA PRO A 109 20.33 -9.48 -16.67
C PRO A 109 21.41 -8.44 -16.31
N ILE A 110 20.99 -7.24 -15.91
CA ILE A 110 21.89 -6.13 -15.55
C ILE A 110 22.57 -6.41 -14.20
N LEU A 111 21.80 -6.88 -13.21
CA LEU A 111 22.31 -7.16 -11.86
C LEU A 111 23.25 -8.37 -11.83
N ALA A 112 23.03 -9.36 -12.69
CA ALA A 112 23.89 -10.55 -12.82
C ALA A 112 25.13 -10.32 -13.70
N PHE A 113 25.14 -9.27 -14.54
CA PHE A 113 26.28 -8.98 -15.41
C PHE A 113 27.51 -8.49 -14.63
N ARG A 114 28.70 -8.50 -15.26
CA ARG A 114 29.96 -8.02 -14.67
C ARG A 114 30.04 -6.49 -14.64
N LEU A 115 29.10 -5.85 -13.95
CA LEU A 115 29.13 -4.42 -13.63
C LEU A 115 29.77 -4.17 -12.27
N LEU A 116 30.31 -2.96 -12.07
CA LEU A 116 30.75 -2.48 -10.77
C LEU A 116 29.64 -2.63 -9.72
N ILE A 117 29.98 -3.16 -8.55
CA ILE A 117 29.05 -3.38 -7.44
C ILE A 117 28.33 -2.07 -7.07
N LYS A 118 29.05 -0.94 -7.08
CA LYS A 118 28.48 0.39 -6.81
C LYS A 118 27.32 0.73 -7.76
N THR A 119 27.49 0.47 -9.06
CA THR A 119 26.45 0.72 -10.08
C THR A 119 25.24 -0.19 -9.86
N LYS A 120 25.46 -1.48 -9.58
CA LYS A 120 24.37 -2.42 -9.27
C LYS A 120 23.58 -1.99 -8.02
N LEU A 121 24.28 -1.52 -6.99
CA LEU A 121 23.65 -1.00 -5.77
C LEU A 121 22.85 0.27 -6.03
N ALA A 122 23.34 1.18 -6.88
CA ALA A 122 22.60 2.38 -7.28
C ALA A 122 21.29 2.01 -7.98
N ILE A 123 21.32 1.06 -8.92
CA ILE A 123 20.12 0.56 -9.60
C ILE A 123 19.14 -0.08 -8.60
N TYR A 124 19.64 -0.91 -7.70
CA TYR A 124 18.82 -1.52 -6.65
C TYR A 124 18.14 -0.46 -5.78
N LYS A 125 18.89 0.52 -5.26
CA LYS A 125 18.36 1.59 -4.41
C LYS A 125 17.31 2.44 -5.15
N CYS A 126 17.61 2.81 -6.39
CA CYS A 126 16.77 3.69 -7.18
C CYS A 126 15.45 3.05 -7.64
N TYR A 127 15.45 1.75 -7.97
CA TYR A 127 14.30 1.13 -8.63
C TYR A 127 13.61 0.03 -7.82
N ILE A 128 14.38 -0.86 -7.19
CA ILE A 128 13.80 -1.99 -6.44
C ILE A 128 13.47 -1.57 -5.01
N ARG A 129 14.44 -0.96 -4.29
CA ARG A 129 14.23 -0.50 -2.90
C ARG A 129 13.17 0.58 -2.82
N SER A 130 13.15 1.53 -3.75
CA SER A 130 12.12 2.58 -3.82
C SER A 130 10.70 2.01 -3.93
N ARG A 131 10.50 0.95 -4.73
CA ARG A 131 9.21 0.24 -4.81
C ARG A 131 8.88 -0.55 -3.55
N LEU A 132 9.87 -1.20 -2.93
CA LEU A 132 9.69 -1.93 -1.67
C LEU A 132 9.32 -1.02 -0.51
N THR A 133 9.84 0.21 -0.51
CA THR A 133 9.67 1.19 0.57
C THR A 133 8.62 2.25 0.26
N TYR A 134 7.92 2.14 -0.87
CA TYR A 134 6.87 3.08 -1.24
C TYR A 134 5.78 3.12 -0.17
N ALA A 135 5.48 4.32 0.31
CA ALA A 135 4.53 4.58 1.38
C ALA A 135 4.77 3.75 2.66
N ALA A 136 6.00 3.28 2.91
CA ALA A 136 6.32 2.43 4.06
C ALA A 136 5.91 3.05 5.39
N LEU A 137 5.98 4.39 5.51
CA LEU A 137 5.52 5.11 6.69
C LEU A 137 4.05 4.82 7.05
N ALA A 138 3.20 4.58 6.05
CA ALA A 138 1.78 4.34 6.26
C ALA A 138 1.46 2.89 6.68
N TRP A 139 2.29 1.92 6.29
CA TRP A 139 1.93 0.50 6.39
C TRP A 139 2.91 -0.36 7.19
N TYR A 140 4.19 0.04 7.29
CA TYR A 140 5.24 -0.75 7.95
C TYR A 140 5.04 -0.88 9.46
N ALA A 141 4.49 0.15 10.10
CA ALA A 141 4.15 0.14 11.53
C ALA A 141 3.09 -0.93 11.87
N LEU A 142 2.19 -1.22 10.93
CA LEU A 142 1.11 -2.20 11.09
C LEU A 142 1.55 -3.63 10.78
N CYS A 143 2.75 -3.83 10.22
CA CYS A 143 3.23 -5.15 9.84
C CYS A 143 3.67 -5.99 11.04
N SER A 144 3.30 -7.27 11.00
CA SER A 144 3.84 -8.29 11.90
C SER A 144 5.31 -8.59 11.62
N LYS A 145 5.99 -9.22 12.58
CA LYS A 145 7.39 -9.66 12.42
C LYS A 145 7.58 -10.56 11.20
N LEU A 146 6.66 -11.50 10.98
CA LEU A 146 6.68 -12.40 9.82
C LEU A 146 6.56 -11.62 8.50
N GLN A 147 5.66 -10.64 8.45
CA GLN A 147 5.47 -9.78 7.28
C GLN A 147 6.72 -8.95 6.95
N ARG A 148 7.36 -8.36 7.96
CA ARG A 148 8.63 -7.63 7.79
C ARG A 148 9.73 -8.56 7.27
N GLN A 149 9.80 -9.80 7.77
CA GLN A 149 10.75 -10.79 7.25
C GLN A 149 10.52 -11.13 5.78
N ARG A 150 9.26 -11.18 5.30
CA ARG A 150 8.97 -11.41 3.88
C ARG A 150 9.50 -10.28 2.98
N VAL A 151 9.42 -9.03 3.44
CA VAL A 151 9.97 -7.85 2.75
C VAL A 151 11.50 -7.89 2.76
N LEU A 152 12.11 -8.14 3.93
CA LEU A 152 13.56 -8.30 4.08
C LEU A 152 14.12 -9.42 3.19
N ALA A 153 13.39 -10.53 3.05
CA ALA A 153 13.77 -11.62 2.16
C ALA A 153 13.89 -11.14 0.70
N GLN A 154 13.04 -10.22 0.23
CA GLN A 154 13.16 -9.67 -1.12
C GLN A 154 14.43 -8.84 -1.29
N GLN A 155 14.81 -8.04 -0.29
CA GLN A 155 16.10 -7.32 -0.28
C GLN A 155 17.27 -8.30 -0.32
N ASN A 156 17.27 -9.31 0.55
CA ASN A 156 18.38 -10.26 0.66
C ASN A 156 18.61 -11.05 -0.63
N ILE A 157 17.54 -11.43 -1.35
CA ILE A 157 17.65 -12.09 -2.65
C ILE A 157 18.39 -11.17 -3.65
N VAL A 158 18.07 -9.88 -3.68
CA VAL A 158 18.72 -8.93 -4.61
C VAL A 158 20.17 -8.69 -4.24
N LEU A 159 20.46 -8.45 -2.95
CA LEU A 159 21.83 -8.24 -2.48
C LEU A 159 22.73 -9.44 -2.77
N ARG A 160 22.19 -10.66 -2.63
CA ARG A 160 22.91 -11.90 -2.99
C ARG A 160 23.25 -11.96 -4.48
N VAL A 161 22.32 -11.57 -5.36
CA VAL A 161 22.58 -11.48 -6.81
C VAL A 161 23.65 -10.44 -7.12
N ILE A 162 23.61 -9.28 -6.45
CA ILE A 162 24.59 -8.21 -6.63
C ILE A 162 26.00 -8.66 -6.22
N ALA A 163 26.12 -9.32 -5.06
CA ALA A 163 27.37 -9.84 -4.53
C ALA A 163 27.87 -11.10 -5.26
N GLY A 164 27.02 -11.80 -6.01
CA GLY A 164 27.36 -13.11 -6.57
C GLY A 164 27.58 -14.19 -5.51
N ALA A 165 26.99 -14.02 -4.32
CA ALA A 165 27.27 -14.87 -3.15
C ALA A 165 26.51 -16.20 -3.18
N GLY A 166 27.23 -17.32 -2.95
CA GLY A 166 26.66 -18.66 -2.83
C GLY A 166 25.78 -18.84 -1.59
N TRP A 167 24.96 -19.90 -1.56
CA TRP A 167 23.92 -20.14 -0.53
C TRP A 167 24.46 -20.20 0.90
N TYR A 168 25.72 -20.61 1.10
CA TYR A 168 26.40 -20.75 2.38
C TYR A 168 26.78 -19.40 3.03
N VAL A 169 26.81 -18.30 2.27
CA VAL A 169 27.12 -16.97 2.83
C VAL A 169 25.90 -16.41 3.56
N LYS A 170 26.07 -16.05 4.83
CA LYS A 170 25.01 -15.46 5.67
C LYS A 170 24.57 -14.09 5.11
N ASN A 171 23.26 -13.81 5.18
CA ASN A 171 22.68 -12.55 4.68
C ASN A 171 23.27 -11.32 5.40
N ASP A 172 23.51 -11.41 6.71
CA ASP A 172 24.03 -10.30 7.50
C ASP A 172 25.46 -9.89 7.09
N VAL A 173 26.27 -10.86 6.67
CA VAL A 173 27.62 -10.62 6.13
C VAL A 173 27.52 -9.86 4.81
N ILE A 174 26.66 -10.32 3.90
CA ILE A 174 26.43 -9.66 2.60
C ILE A 174 25.95 -8.21 2.80
N SER A 175 25.00 -7.98 3.71
CA SER A 175 24.48 -6.63 3.97
C SER A 175 25.53 -5.70 4.56
N ARG A 176 26.38 -6.23 5.45
CA ARG A 176 27.50 -5.49 6.07
C ARG A 176 28.55 -5.11 5.04
N ASP A 177 28.98 -6.05 4.21
CA ASP A 177 30.02 -5.83 3.20
C ASP A 177 29.56 -4.83 2.12
N LEU A 178 28.29 -4.94 1.71
CA LEU A 178 27.68 -4.00 0.76
C LEU A 178 27.28 -2.66 1.39
N ARG A 179 27.41 -2.51 2.72
CA ARG A 179 27.00 -1.33 3.50
C ARG A 179 25.55 -0.90 3.19
N VAL A 180 24.65 -1.88 3.17
CA VAL A 180 23.22 -1.65 2.94
C VAL A 180 22.45 -1.85 4.23
N GLU A 181 21.65 -0.86 4.59
CA GLU A 181 20.71 -0.93 5.71
C GLU A 181 19.55 -1.89 5.42
N THR A 182 19.12 -2.62 6.44
CA THR A 182 17.90 -3.43 6.40
C THR A 182 16.67 -2.53 6.42
N ILE A 183 15.66 -2.88 5.61
CA ILE A 183 14.34 -2.22 5.58
C ILE A 183 13.53 -2.45 6.86
#